data_AF-A0A0F9DDP3-F1
#
_entry.id   AF-A0A0F9DDP3-F1
#
_cell.length_a   1.000
_cell.length_b   1.000
_cell.length_c   1.000
_cell.angle_alpha   90.00
_cell.angle_beta   90.00
_cell.angle_gamma   90.00
#
_symmetry.space_group_name_H-M   'P 1'
#
loop_
_entity.id
_entity.type
_entity.pdbx_description
1 polymer ?
#
loop_
_entity_poly.entity_id
_entity_poly.type
_entity_poly.pdbx_seq_one_letter_code
_entity_poly.pdbx_strand_id
1 'polypeptide(L)'
;MILNTRYEGLVEEVEWRDEVPEGKLDLLVNVELRMISSANYADVLLPAAHWYEKSDITVTDLHTFIHPFSAAHDPPWETKTDWDAFKLIAEKFSKLAEKHFPEPVKDLVITPLMTDTPDEYAQPWGAIKDWKRGEADLIPGKTMPRIEVVERDYAKTHDKYTRLGPRAQKDFGAKGITYDITSIYEDMKSDHRIGEIDGCPSLERDEHVVEVILQVSPETSGESAHRAWKALEPKVGRKLADIVEGERDVVFHYEDLKSQPRRVLTSPHWSGLEPAGRTYAPWTVNIEKLVPFRTLSGRIDLYHDHAVYQDLGEGFPVYKPPIDTTMTGELDLDKV
;
A
#
# COMPACT_ATOMS: atom_id res chain seq x y z
N MET A 1 -5.06 -10.55 29.05
CA MET A 1 -4.48 -9.19 29.04
C MET A 1 -4.87 -8.56 30.37
N ILE A 2 -3.94 -8.43 31.31
CA ILE A 2 -4.24 -7.88 32.64
C ILE A 2 -4.35 -6.37 32.45
N LEU A 3 -5.55 -5.79 32.57
CA LEU A 3 -5.65 -4.35 32.79
C LEU A 3 -4.93 -4.05 34.10
N ASN A 4 -3.82 -3.32 34.01
CA ASN A 4 -3.18 -2.81 35.19
C ASN A 4 -4.07 -1.69 35.74
N THR A 5 -4.72 -1.91 36.89
CA THR A 5 -5.54 -0.90 37.59
C THR A 5 -4.76 0.37 37.91
N ARG A 6 -3.42 0.34 37.80
CA ARG A 6 -2.54 1.52 37.92
C ARG A 6 -2.85 2.65 36.93
N TYR A 7 -3.53 2.38 35.82
CA TYR A 7 -3.89 3.42 34.84
C TYR A 7 -5.31 3.99 35.03
N GLU A 8 -6.07 3.48 36.00
CA GLU A 8 -7.36 4.05 36.37
C GLU A 8 -7.18 5.50 36.84
N GLY A 9 -7.92 6.43 36.22
CA GLY A 9 -7.78 7.86 36.48
C GLY A 9 -6.58 8.56 35.81
N LEU A 10 -5.75 7.84 35.05
CA LEU A 10 -4.68 8.42 34.22
C LEU A 10 -5.09 8.63 32.76
N VAL A 11 -6.23 8.06 32.33
CA VAL A 11 -6.74 8.15 30.96
C VAL A 11 -8.02 8.97 30.93
N GLU A 12 -8.05 10.01 30.11
CA GLU A 12 -9.19 10.93 29.99
C GLU A 12 -9.91 10.84 28.63
N GLU A 13 -9.26 10.27 27.60
CA GLU A 13 -9.77 10.22 26.21
C GLU A 13 -10.46 8.91 25.83
N VAL A 14 -10.39 7.89 26.68
CA VAL A 14 -10.98 6.55 26.44
C VAL A 14 -11.83 6.16 27.66
N GLU A 15 -13.00 5.56 27.41
CA GLU A 15 -13.85 5.03 28.47
C GLU A 15 -13.18 3.82 29.13
N TRP A 16 -12.88 3.95 30.42
CA TRP A 16 -12.38 2.85 31.24
C TRP A 16 -13.50 1.85 31.56
N ARG A 17 -13.18 0.56 31.46
CA ARG A 17 -14.09 -0.54 31.83
C ARG A 17 -13.34 -1.53 32.70
N ASP A 18 -13.85 -1.79 33.90
CA ASP A 18 -13.22 -2.72 34.85
C ASP A 18 -13.20 -4.16 34.33
N GLU A 19 -14.28 -4.56 33.66
CA GLU A 19 -14.38 -5.85 32.98
C GLU A 19 -14.00 -5.68 31.50
N VAL A 20 -12.94 -6.37 31.08
CA VAL A 20 -12.49 -6.35 29.68
C VAL A 20 -13.41 -7.24 28.85
N PRO A 21 -13.99 -6.75 27.74
CA PRO A 21 -14.69 -7.61 26.80
C PRO A 21 -13.73 -8.62 26.17
N GLU A 22 -14.00 -9.90 26.36
CA GLU A 22 -13.28 -11.02 25.75
C GLU A 22 -13.94 -11.46 24.44
N GLY A 23 -13.21 -12.20 23.59
CA GLY A 23 -13.78 -12.84 22.40
C GLY A 23 -14.33 -11.87 21.34
N LYS A 24 -13.72 -10.70 21.15
CA LYS A 24 -14.23 -9.65 20.26
C LYS A 24 -14.32 -10.01 18.77
N LEU A 25 -13.63 -11.06 18.33
CA LEU A 25 -13.67 -11.51 16.94
C LEU A 25 -14.82 -12.52 16.80
N ASP A 26 -15.87 -12.14 16.08
CA ASP A 26 -17.02 -13.01 15.81
C ASP A 26 -16.68 -14.15 14.83
N LEU A 27 -15.66 -13.94 13.98
CA LEU A 27 -15.19 -14.90 13.00
C LEU A 27 -13.72 -14.65 12.66
N LEU A 28 -12.88 -15.66 12.82
CA LEU A 28 -11.50 -15.68 12.38
C LEU A 28 -11.33 -16.67 11.22
N VAL A 29 -11.12 -16.14 10.01
CA VAL A 29 -10.82 -16.93 8.82
C VAL A 29 -9.31 -16.88 8.54
N ASN A 30 -8.70 -18.03 8.35
CA ASN A 30 -7.30 -18.14 7.98
C ASN A 30 -7.17 -18.85 6.60
N VAL A 31 -6.44 -18.24 5.67
CA VAL A 31 -6.14 -18.79 4.35
C VAL A 31 -4.69 -19.22 4.38
N GLU A 32 -4.43 -20.53 4.33
CA GLU A 32 -3.08 -21.02 4.65
C GLU A 32 -2.77 -22.37 4.00
N LEU A 33 -1.49 -22.57 3.67
CA LEU A 33 -1.01 -23.80 3.02
C LEU A 33 -0.60 -24.90 4.03
N ARG A 34 -0.43 -24.54 5.31
CA ARG A 34 -0.05 -25.46 6.39
C ARG A 34 -0.67 -25.06 7.73
N MET A 35 -0.85 -26.01 8.64
CA MET A 35 -1.37 -25.72 9.98
C MET A 35 -0.35 -24.96 10.84
N ILE A 36 -0.43 -23.63 10.83
CA ILE A 36 0.35 -22.75 11.71
C ILE A 36 -0.39 -22.43 13.00
N SER A 37 0.27 -21.77 13.95
CA SER A 37 -0.37 -21.35 15.19
C SER A 37 -1.64 -20.52 14.96
N SER A 38 -1.61 -19.54 14.05
CA SER A 38 -2.82 -18.76 13.71
C SER A 38 -3.96 -19.63 13.17
N ALA A 39 -3.65 -20.62 12.33
CA ALA A 39 -4.62 -21.57 11.79
C ALA A 39 -5.26 -22.42 12.91
N ASN A 40 -4.49 -22.82 13.93
CA ASN A 40 -5.01 -23.58 15.08
C ASN A 40 -6.04 -22.82 15.92
N TYR A 41 -6.03 -21.48 15.86
CA TYR A 41 -6.99 -20.63 16.58
C TYR A 41 -8.11 -20.09 15.67
N ALA A 42 -8.09 -20.42 14.37
CA ALA A 42 -9.09 -19.94 13.42
C ALA A 42 -10.38 -20.77 13.49
N ASP A 43 -11.52 -20.12 13.24
CA ASP A 43 -12.83 -20.78 13.14
C ASP A 43 -13.00 -21.48 11.78
N VAL A 44 -12.41 -20.88 10.73
CA VAL A 44 -12.44 -21.40 9.37
C VAL A 44 -11.04 -21.38 8.79
N LEU A 45 -10.61 -22.54 8.28
CA LEU A 45 -9.37 -22.69 7.53
C LEU A 45 -9.69 -22.92 6.06
N LEU A 46 -9.14 -22.08 5.19
CA LEU A 46 -9.23 -22.22 3.74
C LEU A 46 -7.87 -22.68 3.19
N PRO A 47 -7.81 -23.81 2.45
CA PRO A 47 -6.56 -24.37 1.96
C PRO A 47 -5.96 -23.51 0.84
N ALA A 48 -4.78 -22.94 1.07
CA ALA A 48 -4.08 -22.10 0.10
C ALA A 48 -3.11 -22.92 -0.77
N ALA A 49 -2.95 -22.52 -2.03
CA ALA A 49 -1.97 -23.06 -2.94
C ALA A 49 -0.54 -22.68 -2.51
N HIS A 50 0.39 -23.62 -2.67
CA HIS A 50 1.82 -23.38 -2.47
C HIS A 50 2.38 -22.43 -3.55
N TRP A 51 3.55 -21.85 -3.31
CA TRP A 51 4.19 -20.93 -4.26
C TRP A 51 4.60 -21.60 -5.59
N TYR A 52 4.63 -22.94 -5.62
CA TYR A 52 4.89 -23.74 -6.84
C TYR A 52 3.61 -24.13 -7.58
N GLU A 53 2.47 -23.56 -7.20
CA GLU A 53 1.14 -23.94 -7.70
C GLU A 53 0.34 -22.70 -8.16
N LYS A 54 0.98 -21.53 -8.23
CA LYS A 54 0.32 -20.26 -8.55
C LYS A 54 1.19 -19.33 -9.40
N SER A 55 0.55 -18.43 -10.13
CA SER A 55 1.21 -17.38 -10.90
C SER A 55 1.24 -16.09 -10.09
N ASP A 56 2.43 -15.57 -9.84
CA ASP A 56 2.64 -14.34 -9.06
C ASP A 56 4.03 -13.76 -9.38
N ILE A 57 4.38 -12.60 -8.83
CA ILE A 57 5.69 -11.96 -8.98
C ILE A 57 6.29 -11.59 -7.63
N THR A 58 7.61 -11.53 -7.56
CA THR A 58 8.32 -11.17 -6.33
C THR A 58 9.51 -10.28 -6.60
N VAL A 59 9.80 -9.44 -5.61
CA VAL A 59 10.85 -8.43 -5.57
C VAL A 59 11.39 -8.35 -4.13
N THR A 60 12.58 -7.78 -3.97
CA THR A 60 13.18 -7.54 -2.65
C THR A 60 14.14 -6.35 -2.73
N ASP A 61 14.34 -5.64 -1.61
CA ASP A 61 15.33 -4.58 -1.48
C ASP A 61 16.79 -5.07 -1.68
N LEU A 62 17.04 -6.38 -1.57
CA LEU A 62 18.38 -6.95 -1.62
C LEU A 62 19.02 -6.94 -3.02
N HIS A 63 18.22 -6.84 -4.08
CA HIS A 63 18.69 -6.86 -5.46
C HIS A 63 17.70 -6.18 -6.40
N THR A 64 18.15 -5.87 -7.62
CA THR A 64 17.37 -5.09 -8.59
C THR A 64 16.59 -5.95 -9.58
N PHE A 65 16.33 -7.21 -9.26
CA PHE A 65 15.60 -8.15 -10.13
C PHE A 65 14.16 -8.36 -9.69
N ILE A 66 13.27 -8.46 -10.67
CA ILE A 66 11.93 -9.01 -10.56
C ILE A 66 11.89 -10.40 -11.21
N HIS A 67 11.21 -11.34 -10.58
CA HIS A 67 11.02 -12.70 -11.09
C HIS A 67 9.68 -13.29 -10.63
N PRO A 68 9.19 -14.35 -11.29
CA PRO A 68 7.86 -14.88 -11.01
C PRO A 68 7.89 -16.01 -9.98
N PHE A 69 6.73 -16.27 -9.39
CA PHE A 69 6.29 -17.62 -9.03
C PHE A 69 5.52 -18.20 -10.20
N SER A 70 5.71 -19.49 -10.48
CA SER A 70 4.99 -20.19 -11.56
C SER A 70 4.52 -21.56 -11.10
N ALA A 71 3.31 -21.91 -11.50
CA ALA A 71 2.74 -23.22 -11.25
C ALA A 71 3.56 -24.31 -11.97
N ALA A 72 4.19 -25.21 -11.19
CA ALA A 72 4.83 -26.41 -11.68
C ALA A 72 3.80 -27.52 -11.96
N HIS A 73 2.68 -27.49 -11.24
CA HIS A 73 1.50 -28.33 -11.42
C HIS A 73 0.27 -27.60 -10.87
N ASP A 74 -0.92 -28.12 -11.15
CA ASP A 74 -2.17 -27.60 -10.60
C ASP A 74 -2.19 -27.71 -9.05
N PRO A 75 -2.85 -26.76 -8.34
CA PRO A 75 -3.02 -26.86 -6.89
C PRO A 75 -3.66 -28.20 -6.49
N PRO A 76 -3.05 -28.98 -5.57
CA PRO A 76 -3.52 -30.30 -5.21
C PRO A 76 -4.73 -30.25 -4.28
N TRP A 77 -5.51 -31.33 -4.28
CA TRP A 77 -6.73 -31.46 -3.47
C TRP A 77 -7.74 -30.34 -3.80
N GLU A 78 -8.12 -29.55 -2.80
CA GLU A 78 -9.08 -28.45 -2.91
C GLU A 78 -8.41 -27.08 -2.70
N THR A 79 -7.07 -27.02 -2.72
CA THR A 79 -6.35 -25.76 -2.54
C THR A 79 -6.66 -24.80 -3.70
N LYS A 80 -6.59 -23.50 -3.40
CA LYS A 80 -6.75 -22.44 -4.39
C LYS A 80 -5.65 -21.41 -4.23
N THR A 81 -5.30 -20.74 -5.31
CA THR A 81 -4.49 -19.52 -5.22
C THR A 81 -5.24 -18.49 -4.38
N ASP A 82 -4.51 -17.59 -3.73
CA ASP A 82 -5.14 -16.55 -2.92
C ASP A 82 -6.08 -15.68 -3.77
N TRP A 83 -5.68 -15.38 -5.01
CA TRP A 83 -6.51 -14.66 -5.99
C TRP A 83 -7.84 -15.37 -6.24
N ASP A 84 -7.82 -16.67 -6.57
CA ASP A 84 -9.04 -17.43 -6.85
C ASP A 84 -9.89 -17.65 -5.60
N ALA A 85 -9.27 -17.80 -4.42
CA ALA A 85 -9.98 -17.91 -3.15
C ALA A 85 -10.77 -16.63 -2.86
N PHE A 86 -10.13 -15.46 -2.96
CA PHE A 86 -10.80 -14.17 -2.75
C PHE A 86 -11.79 -13.83 -3.86
N LYS A 87 -11.53 -14.21 -5.13
CA LYS A 87 -12.51 -14.11 -6.21
C LYS A 87 -13.77 -14.93 -5.92
N LEU A 88 -13.62 -16.18 -5.45
CA LEU A 88 -14.75 -17.02 -5.06
C LEU A 88 -15.53 -16.42 -3.87
N ILE A 89 -14.82 -15.88 -2.86
CA ILE A 89 -15.47 -15.17 -1.75
C ILE A 89 -16.25 -13.96 -2.26
N ALA A 90 -15.65 -13.16 -3.16
CA ALA A 90 -16.32 -12.01 -3.77
C ALA A 90 -17.58 -12.43 -4.55
N GLU A 91 -17.53 -13.53 -5.31
CA GLU A 91 -18.68 -14.08 -6.03
C GLU A 91 -19.82 -14.45 -5.08
N LYS A 92 -19.52 -15.17 -4.00
CA LYS A 92 -20.51 -15.59 -2.99
C LYS A 92 -21.04 -14.39 -2.22
N PHE A 93 -20.17 -13.45 -1.84
CA PHE A 93 -20.55 -12.23 -1.17
C PHE A 93 -21.51 -11.40 -2.04
N SER A 94 -21.20 -11.19 -3.32
CA SER A 94 -22.07 -10.44 -4.24
C SER A 94 -23.48 -11.04 -4.33
N LYS A 95 -23.60 -12.37 -4.43
CA LYS A 95 -24.91 -13.06 -4.43
C LYS A 95 -25.70 -12.86 -3.13
N LEU A 96 -25.01 -12.88 -1.98
CA LEU A 96 -25.65 -12.62 -0.69
C LEU A 96 -26.03 -11.14 -0.53
N ALA A 97 -25.18 -10.25 -1.05
CA ALA A 97 -25.36 -8.81 -0.98
C ALA A 97 -26.60 -8.34 -1.75
N GLU A 98 -27.00 -8.98 -2.85
CA GLU A 98 -28.25 -8.66 -3.57
C GLU A 98 -29.47 -8.60 -2.64
N LYS A 99 -29.52 -9.46 -1.61
CA LYS A 99 -30.63 -9.48 -0.64
C LYS A 99 -30.51 -8.40 0.45
N HIS A 100 -29.29 -8.15 0.93
CA HIS A 100 -29.05 -7.33 2.12
C HIS A 100 -28.65 -5.88 1.80
N PHE A 101 -28.06 -5.66 0.63
CA PHE A 101 -27.60 -4.39 0.08
C PHE A 101 -28.00 -4.29 -1.40
N PRO A 102 -29.32 -4.26 -1.71
CA PRO A 102 -29.80 -4.27 -3.10
C PRO A 102 -29.45 -3.01 -3.89
N GLU A 103 -29.12 -1.92 -3.20
CA GLU A 103 -28.78 -0.62 -3.80
C GLU A 103 -27.39 -0.16 -3.35
N PRO A 104 -26.71 0.70 -4.13
CA PRO A 104 -25.44 1.28 -3.71
C PRO A 104 -25.55 2.00 -2.36
N VAL A 105 -24.59 1.72 -1.48
CA VAL A 105 -24.49 2.31 -0.14
C VAL A 105 -23.50 3.47 -0.17
N LYS A 106 -23.90 4.60 0.41
CA LYS A 106 -22.99 5.73 0.67
C LYS A 106 -22.29 5.51 1.99
N ASP A 107 -21.00 5.23 1.92
CA ASP A 107 -20.13 4.98 3.07
C ASP A 107 -19.35 6.26 3.41
N LEU A 108 -19.27 6.60 4.69
CA LEU A 108 -18.53 7.77 5.17
C LEU A 108 -17.15 7.31 5.62
N VAL A 109 -16.13 7.61 4.80
CA VAL A 109 -14.76 7.17 5.05
C VAL A 109 -13.96 8.31 5.65
N ILE A 110 -13.32 8.02 6.79
CA ILE A 110 -12.43 8.95 7.48
C ILE A 110 -10.99 8.57 7.11
N THR A 111 -10.27 9.46 6.43
CA THR A 111 -8.90 9.23 5.95
C THR A 111 -7.96 10.20 6.66
N PRO A 112 -6.85 9.72 7.26
CA PRO A 112 -5.89 10.61 7.91
C PRO A 112 -5.27 11.60 6.90
N LEU A 113 -4.61 12.63 7.43
CA LEU A 113 -3.78 13.51 6.61
C LEU A 113 -2.61 12.69 6.02
N MET A 114 -2.44 12.75 4.71
CA MET A 114 -1.48 11.90 3.99
C MET A 114 -0.22 12.68 3.61
N THR A 115 0.94 12.06 3.79
CA THR A 115 2.21 12.52 3.20
C THR A 115 2.17 12.41 1.67
N ASP A 116 3.01 13.19 0.98
CA ASP A 116 3.06 13.31 -0.48
C ASP A 116 1.75 13.86 -1.09
N THR A 117 0.92 14.51 -0.27
CA THR A 117 -0.29 15.24 -0.67
C THR A 117 -0.26 16.64 -0.03
N PRO A 118 -1.10 17.60 -0.48
CA PRO A 118 -1.19 18.91 0.16
C PRO A 118 -1.53 18.88 1.66
N ASP A 119 -2.04 17.76 2.19
CA ASP A 119 -2.40 17.59 3.59
C ASP A 119 -1.19 17.64 4.52
N GLU A 120 0.03 17.36 4.03
CA GLU A 120 1.26 17.39 4.83
C GLU A 120 1.62 18.80 5.34
N TYR A 121 1.02 19.86 4.78
CA TYR A 121 1.15 21.25 5.21
C TYR A 121 0.05 21.70 6.19
N ALA A 122 -0.65 20.74 6.80
CA ALA A 122 -1.84 20.96 7.61
C ALA A 122 -1.67 21.97 8.76
N GLN A 123 -0.68 21.73 9.64
CA GLN A 123 -0.40 22.54 10.81
C GLN A 123 1.06 23.06 10.76
N PRO A 124 1.30 24.29 10.31
CA PRO A 124 2.64 24.84 10.16
C PRO A 124 3.29 25.15 11.52
N TRP A 125 4.60 25.41 11.50
CA TRP A 125 5.42 25.79 12.66
C TRP A 125 5.58 24.70 13.73
N GLY A 126 5.37 23.43 13.36
CA GLY A 126 5.44 22.31 14.28
C GLY A 126 4.35 22.33 15.37
N ALA A 127 3.36 23.22 15.26
CA ALA A 127 2.33 23.39 16.26
C ALA A 127 1.31 22.25 16.19
N ILE A 128 0.82 21.84 17.36
CA ILE A 128 -0.27 20.89 17.50
C ILE A 128 -1.43 21.65 18.12
N LYS A 129 -2.51 21.81 17.36
CA LYS A 129 -3.75 22.39 17.84
C LYS A 129 -4.84 21.33 17.79
N ASP A 130 -5.44 21.09 18.93
CA ASP A 130 -6.55 20.15 19.08
C ASP A 130 -7.90 20.87 18.96
N TRP A 131 -8.64 20.54 17.91
CA TRP A 131 -9.99 21.07 17.69
C TRP A 131 -10.98 20.65 18.79
N LYS A 132 -10.79 19.47 19.42
CA LYS A 132 -11.66 18.98 20.51
C LYS A 132 -11.50 19.83 21.77
N ARG A 133 -10.34 20.47 21.93
CA ARG A 133 -10.02 21.41 23.01
C ARG A 133 -10.33 22.88 22.65
N GLY A 134 -10.84 23.13 21.45
CA GLY A 134 -11.15 24.49 20.96
C GLY A 134 -9.91 25.29 20.56
N GLU A 135 -8.78 24.64 20.32
CA GLU A 135 -7.52 25.30 19.94
C GLU A 135 -7.43 25.60 18.43
N ALA A 136 -8.30 24.97 17.64
CA ALA A 136 -8.46 25.18 16.20
C ALA A 136 -9.90 24.90 15.73
N ASP A 137 -10.27 25.47 14.58
CA ASP A 137 -11.52 25.14 13.89
C ASP A 137 -11.50 23.69 13.40
N LEU A 138 -12.67 23.08 13.27
CA LEU A 138 -12.85 21.73 12.75
C LEU A 138 -12.86 21.73 11.20
N ILE A 139 -11.70 21.49 10.58
CA ILE A 139 -11.51 21.60 9.13
C ILE A 139 -10.98 20.25 8.57
N PRO A 140 -11.83 19.47 7.88
CA PRO A 140 -11.43 18.21 7.24
C PRO A 140 -10.26 18.39 6.28
N GLY A 141 -9.26 17.51 6.39
CA GLY A 141 -8.03 17.59 5.58
C GLY A 141 -7.04 18.65 6.05
N LYS A 142 -7.22 19.23 7.24
CA LYS A 142 -6.28 20.18 7.83
C LYS A 142 -6.10 20.04 9.33
N THR A 143 -7.14 20.26 10.12
CA THR A 143 -7.08 20.15 11.59
C THR A 143 -7.71 18.86 12.09
N MET A 144 -8.38 18.13 11.20
CA MET A 144 -8.91 16.79 11.42
C MET A 144 -8.72 15.94 10.14
N PRO A 145 -8.89 14.61 10.23
CA PRO A 145 -8.91 13.72 9.07
C PRO A 145 -9.90 14.18 7.98
N ARG A 146 -9.64 13.82 6.72
CA ARG A 146 -10.61 13.99 5.64
C ARG A 146 -11.84 13.14 5.91
N ILE A 147 -12.99 13.62 5.48
CA ILE A 147 -14.25 12.89 5.52
C ILE A 147 -14.78 12.87 4.09
N GLU A 148 -14.85 11.69 3.50
CA GLU A 148 -15.25 11.50 2.11
C GLU A 148 -16.40 10.50 2.01
N VAL A 149 -17.31 10.73 1.06
CA VAL A 149 -18.38 9.78 0.76
C VAL A 149 -17.93 8.85 -0.35
N VAL A 150 -17.85 7.55 -0.06
CA VAL A 150 -17.52 6.50 -1.02
C VAL A 150 -18.79 5.69 -1.32
N GLU A 151 -19.16 5.62 -2.59
CA GLU A 151 -20.31 4.81 -3.01
C GLU A 151 -19.88 3.36 -3.27
N ARG A 152 -20.53 2.42 -2.58
CA ARG A 152 -20.25 0.98 -2.64
C ARG A 152 -21.48 0.22 -3.12
N ASP A 153 -21.38 -0.29 -4.34
CA ASP A 153 -22.31 -1.30 -4.85
C ASP A 153 -21.76 -2.69 -4.51
N TYR A 154 -22.30 -3.30 -3.46
CA TYR A 154 -21.86 -4.57 -2.90
C TYR A 154 -22.29 -5.79 -3.72
N ALA A 155 -23.45 -5.70 -4.40
CA ALA A 155 -23.89 -6.72 -5.35
C ALA A 155 -22.92 -6.83 -6.54
N LYS A 156 -22.13 -5.78 -6.80
CA LYS A 156 -21.11 -5.71 -7.85
C LYS A 156 -19.67 -5.93 -7.38
N THR A 157 -19.44 -6.41 -6.16
CA THR A 157 -18.07 -6.67 -5.66
C THR A 157 -17.29 -7.63 -6.55
N HIS A 158 -17.84 -8.77 -6.94
CA HIS A 158 -17.17 -9.71 -7.86
C HIS A 158 -16.84 -9.08 -9.21
N ASP A 159 -17.82 -8.44 -9.86
CA ASP A 159 -17.65 -7.76 -11.15
C ASP A 159 -16.58 -6.66 -11.10
N LYS A 160 -16.35 -6.06 -9.93
CA LYS A 160 -15.28 -5.06 -9.72
C LYS A 160 -13.93 -5.69 -9.37
N TYR A 161 -13.93 -6.87 -8.75
CA TYR A 161 -12.71 -7.61 -8.39
C TYR A 161 -11.98 -8.14 -9.64
N THR A 162 -12.73 -8.57 -10.65
CA THR A 162 -12.20 -9.24 -11.85
C THR A 162 -11.86 -8.30 -13.01
N ARG A 163 -11.77 -6.97 -12.78
CA ARG A 163 -11.37 -5.99 -13.81
C ARG A 163 -10.66 -4.78 -13.23
N LEU A 164 -9.75 -4.19 -14.00
CA LEU A 164 -9.13 -2.92 -13.65
C LEU A 164 -10.13 -1.79 -13.90
N GLY A 165 -10.63 -1.17 -12.83
CA GLY A 165 -11.67 -0.14 -12.94
C GLY A 165 -11.23 1.11 -13.74
N PRO A 166 -12.17 1.84 -14.38
CA PRO A 166 -11.85 2.95 -15.29
C PRO A 166 -11.20 4.16 -14.62
N ARG A 167 -11.26 4.26 -13.28
CA ARG A 167 -10.56 5.32 -12.52
C ARG A 167 -9.04 5.24 -12.63
N ALA A 168 -8.49 4.07 -12.97
CA ALA A 168 -7.05 3.88 -13.12
C ALA A 168 -6.43 4.73 -14.24
N GLN A 169 -7.21 5.23 -15.20
CA GLN A 169 -6.67 5.84 -16.42
C GLN A 169 -5.94 7.17 -16.21
N LYS A 170 -6.58 8.16 -15.60
CA LYS A 170 -6.09 9.56 -15.64
C LYS A 170 -5.25 9.96 -14.43
N ASP A 171 -5.55 9.39 -13.27
CA ASP A 171 -4.99 9.80 -11.98
C ASP A 171 -4.19 8.65 -11.35
N PHE A 172 -3.36 7.98 -12.16
CA PHE A 172 -2.51 6.88 -11.69
C PHE A 172 -1.21 7.40 -11.10
N GLY A 173 -0.73 6.79 -10.02
CA GLY A 173 0.61 7.04 -9.50
C GLY A 173 0.71 6.99 -7.98
N ALA A 174 1.88 7.33 -7.47
CA ALA A 174 2.23 7.28 -6.05
C ALA A 174 3.29 8.34 -5.71
N LYS A 175 3.58 8.51 -4.41
CA LYS A 175 4.60 9.45 -3.89
C LYS A 175 4.46 10.88 -4.44
N GLY A 176 3.21 11.33 -4.50
CA GLY A 176 2.85 12.66 -4.97
C GLY A 176 3.04 12.84 -6.47
N ILE A 177 3.21 11.77 -7.24
CA ILE A 177 3.36 11.82 -8.70
C ILE A 177 2.11 11.19 -9.30
N THR A 178 1.44 11.92 -10.19
CA THR A 178 0.23 11.46 -10.88
C THR A 178 0.42 11.64 -12.37
N TYR A 179 0.09 10.62 -13.15
CA TYR A 179 0.25 10.61 -14.60
C TYR A 179 -0.87 9.81 -15.30
N ASP A 180 -1.04 10.09 -16.58
CA ASP A 180 -2.09 9.51 -17.42
C ASP A 180 -1.59 8.20 -18.06
N ILE A 181 -2.28 7.10 -17.79
CA ILE A 181 -2.04 5.77 -18.38
C ILE A 181 -3.15 5.36 -19.34
N THR A 182 -4.04 6.27 -19.79
CA THR A 182 -5.20 5.97 -20.65
C THR A 182 -4.82 5.13 -21.87
N SER A 183 -3.75 5.49 -22.61
CA SER A 183 -3.32 4.70 -23.76
C SER A 183 -2.86 3.29 -23.39
N ILE A 184 -2.09 3.14 -22.30
CA ILE A 184 -1.67 1.83 -21.78
C ILE A 184 -2.89 1.00 -21.36
N TYR A 185 -3.87 1.65 -20.72
CA TYR A 185 -5.13 1.03 -20.32
C TYR A 185 -5.94 0.52 -21.51
N GLU A 186 -6.02 1.28 -22.61
CA GLU A 186 -6.70 0.83 -23.83
C GLU A 186 -5.92 -0.29 -24.53
N ASP A 187 -4.59 -0.20 -24.59
CA ASP A 187 -3.74 -1.24 -25.20
C ASP A 187 -3.91 -2.58 -24.47
N MET A 188 -3.96 -2.58 -23.13
CA MET A 188 -4.16 -3.77 -22.31
C MET A 188 -5.46 -4.54 -22.62
N LYS A 189 -6.53 -3.87 -23.05
CA LYS A 189 -7.80 -4.55 -23.42
C LYS A 189 -7.63 -5.45 -24.64
N SER A 190 -6.75 -5.04 -25.55
CA SER A 190 -6.47 -5.76 -26.80
C SER A 190 -5.29 -6.73 -26.68
N ASP A 191 -4.52 -6.68 -25.59
CA ASP A 191 -3.44 -7.63 -25.34
C ASP A 191 -4.00 -9.01 -25.00
N HIS A 192 -3.68 -10.01 -25.82
CA HIS A 192 -4.07 -11.40 -25.61
C HIS A 192 -3.66 -12.01 -24.26
N ARG A 193 -2.70 -11.42 -23.54
CA ARG A 193 -2.27 -11.86 -22.21
C ARG A 193 -3.18 -11.38 -21.09
N ILE A 194 -3.95 -10.31 -21.32
CA ILE A 194 -4.86 -9.69 -20.35
C ILE A 194 -6.30 -9.84 -20.85
N GLY A 195 -6.61 -9.24 -22.00
CA GLY A 195 -7.93 -9.20 -22.59
C GLY A 195 -8.87 -8.20 -21.92
N GLU A 196 -10.15 -8.27 -22.31
CA GLU A 196 -11.18 -7.32 -21.90
C GLU A 196 -12.34 -8.04 -21.19
N ILE A 197 -12.85 -7.41 -20.12
CA ILE A 197 -14.13 -7.73 -19.48
C ILE A 197 -14.88 -6.41 -19.27
N ASP A 198 -16.09 -6.30 -19.83
CA ASP A 198 -16.98 -5.14 -19.69
C ASP A 198 -16.31 -3.78 -19.95
N GLY A 199 -15.58 -3.64 -21.06
CA GLY A 199 -14.91 -2.39 -21.42
C GLY A 199 -13.65 -2.08 -20.62
N CYS A 200 -13.16 -3.01 -19.80
CA CYS A 200 -12.03 -2.83 -18.90
C CYS A 200 -11.00 -3.96 -19.08
N PRO A 201 -9.69 -3.73 -18.82
CA PRO A 201 -8.70 -4.79 -18.75
C PRO A 201 -9.13 -5.87 -17.74
N SER A 202 -9.03 -7.14 -18.15
CA SER A 202 -9.38 -8.27 -17.30
C SER A 202 -8.41 -8.40 -16.13
N LEU A 203 -8.94 -8.77 -14.96
CA LEU A 203 -8.20 -9.30 -13.81
C LEU A 203 -8.74 -10.70 -13.46
N GLU A 204 -9.39 -11.40 -14.39
CA GLU A 204 -10.07 -12.67 -14.10
C GLU A 204 -9.12 -13.74 -13.55
N ARG A 205 -7.90 -13.81 -14.10
CA ARG A 205 -6.87 -14.76 -13.69
C ARG A 205 -5.72 -14.03 -13.01
N ASP A 206 -5.02 -14.72 -12.11
CA ASP A 206 -3.80 -14.22 -11.45
C ASP A 206 -2.74 -13.76 -12.48
N GLU A 207 -2.57 -14.48 -13.59
CA GLU A 207 -1.72 -14.06 -14.71
C GLU A 207 -2.11 -12.69 -15.31
N HIS A 208 -3.42 -12.40 -15.41
CA HIS A 208 -3.86 -11.09 -15.92
C HIS A 208 -3.49 -9.98 -14.94
N VAL A 209 -3.58 -10.23 -13.63
CA VAL A 209 -3.18 -9.28 -12.59
C VAL A 209 -1.69 -8.99 -12.68
N VAL A 210 -0.87 -10.04 -12.83
CA VAL A 210 0.57 -9.90 -13.00
C VAL A 210 0.89 -9.04 -14.24
N GLU A 211 0.31 -9.36 -15.39
CA GLU A 211 0.53 -8.60 -16.62
C GLU A 211 0.09 -7.14 -16.47
N VAL A 212 -1.07 -6.88 -15.86
CA VAL A 212 -1.52 -5.50 -15.58
C VAL A 212 -0.50 -4.75 -14.71
N ILE A 213 0.01 -5.36 -13.63
CA ILE A 213 1.04 -4.74 -12.78
C ILE A 213 2.28 -4.41 -13.60
N LEU A 214 2.77 -5.35 -14.43
CA LEU A 214 3.95 -5.15 -15.25
C LEU A 214 3.80 -4.02 -16.28
N GLN A 215 2.59 -3.81 -16.81
CA GLN A 215 2.30 -2.76 -17.79
C GLN A 215 2.20 -1.36 -17.18
N VAL A 216 1.58 -1.24 -16.01
CA VAL A 216 1.29 0.07 -15.38
C VAL A 216 2.42 0.57 -14.46
N SER A 217 3.26 -0.33 -13.96
CA SER A 217 4.37 0.02 -13.08
C SER A 217 5.54 0.66 -13.85
N PRO A 218 6.06 1.81 -13.39
CA PRO A 218 7.23 2.44 -14.00
C PRO A 218 8.53 1.67 -13.78
N GLU A 219 8.55 0.68 -12.89
CA GLU A 219 9.72 -0.19 -12.66
C GLU A 219 9.83 -1.30 -13.73
N THR A 220 8.78 -1.55 -14.51
CA THR A 220 8.68 -2.69 -15.44
C THR A 220 8.19 -2.30 -16.84
N SER A 221 7.70 -1.07 -17.01
CA SER A 221 7.27 -0.50 -18.28
C SER A 221 7.95 0.85 -18.51
N GLY A 222 8.74 0.95 -19.57
CA GLY A 222 9.54 2.12 -19.91
C GLY A 222 8.71 3.35 -20.26
N GLU A 223 7.57 3.15 -20.93
CA GLU A 223 6.62 4.24 -21.20
C GLU A 223 5.96 4.74 -19.90
N SER A 224 5.59 3.84 -18.98
CA SER A 224 5.13 4.21 -17.64
C SER A 224 6.21 4.96 -16.85
N ALA A 225 7.46 4.49 -16.90
CA ALA A 225 8.62 5.13 -16.27
C ALA A 225 8.82 6.56 -16.78
N HIS A 226 8.82 6.72 -18.10
CA HIS A 226 9.00 8.00 -18.76
C HIS A 226 7.88 8.99 -18.37
N ARG A 227 6.61 8.54 -18.37
CA ARG A 227 5.47 9.37 -17.93
C ARG A 227 5.57 9.78 -16.47
N ALA A 228 5.96 8.87 -15.59
CA ALA A 228 6.14 9.16 -14.16
C ALA A 228 7.25 10.20 -13.95
N TRP A 229 8.42 10.04 -14.58
CA TRP A 229 9.49 11.04 -14.52
C TRP A 229 9.06 12.38 -15.10
N LYS A 230 8.34 12.35 -16.23
CA LYS A 230 7.82 13.56 -16.90
C LYS A 230 6.85 14.33 -16.01
N ALA A 231 6.00 13.63 -15.28
CA ALA A 231 5.07 14.22 -14.32
C ALA A 231 5.77 14.84 -13.09
N LEU A 232 6.97 14.35 -12.74
CA LEU A 232 7.78 14.92 -11.66
C LEU A 232 8.54 16.20 -12.07
N GLU A 233 8.93 16.34 -13.35
CA GLU A 233 9.72 17.48 -13.84
C GLU A 233 9.18 18.87 -13.43
N PRO A 234 7.86 19.18 -13.53
CA PRO A 234 7.35 20.50 -13.15
C PRO A 234 7.49 20.80 -11.66
N LYS A 235 7.45 19.76 -10.80
CA LYS A 235 7.60 19.92 -9.35
C LYS A 235 9.04 20.19 -8.96
N VAL A 236 9.99 19.57 -9.66
CA VAL A 236 11.43 19.70 -9.39
C VAL A 236 12.05 20.88 -10.16
N GLY A 237 11.46 21.28 -11.28
CA GLY A 237 12.01 22.30 -12.18
C GLY A 237 13.23 21.82 -12.98
N ARG A 238 13.36 20.51 -13.21
CA ARG A 238 14.50 19.89 -13.90
C ARG A 238 14.03 18.87 -14.93
N LYS A 239 14.83 18.68 -15.98
CA LYS A 239 14.67 17.55 -16.89
C LYS A 239 15.09 16.27 -16.16
N LEU A 240 14.20 15.28 -16.10
CA LEU A 240 14.36 14.01 -15.40
C LEU A 240 13.93 12.82 -16.25
N ALA A 241 13.05 13.00 -17.24
CA ALA A 241 12.61 11.92 -18.12
C ALA A 241 13.75 11.35 -18.98
N ASP A 242 14.86 12.08 -19.13
CA ASP A 242 16.09 11.61 -19.78
C ASP A 242 16.73 10.40 -19.08
N ILE A 243 16.41 10.16 -17.80
CA ILE A 243 16.91 9.01 -17.03
C ILE A 243 16.54 7.68 -17.69
N VAL A 244 15.37 7.60 -18.32
CA VAL A 244 14.80 6.38 -18.90
C VAL A 244 14.51 6.49 -20.40
N GLU A 245 14.94 7.57 -21.07
CA GLU A 245 14.64 7.79 -22.50
C GLU A 245 15.14 6.64 -23.39
N GLY A 246 16.28 6.04 -23.04
CA GLY A 246 16.86 4.92 -23.78
C GLY A 246 16.21 3.56 -23.51
N GLU A 247 15.22 3.49 -22.62
CA GLU A 247 14.55 2.26 -22.18
C GLU A 247 13.03 2.34 -22.36
N ARG A 248 12.52 3.31 -23.15
CA ARG A 248 11.07 3.55 -23.29
C ARG A 248 10.30 2.41 -23.93
N ASP A 249 10.96 1.65 -24.79
CA ASP A 249 10.42 0.48 -25.48
C ASP A 249 10.47 -0.80 -24.63
N VAL A 250 11.08 -0.75 -23.45
CA VAL A 250 11.13 -1.89 -22.52
C VAL A 250 9.76 -2.10 -21.89
N VAL A 251 9.23 -3.31 -22.04
CA VAL A 251 8.03 -3.78 -21.35
C VAL A 251 8.28 -5.20 -20.90
N PHE A 252 8.07 -5.48 -19.61
CA PHE A 252 8.20 -6.84 -19.08
C PHE A 252 6.88 -7.60 -19.21
N HIS A 253 6.97 -8.86 -19.59
CA HIS A 253 5.85 -9.80 -19.56
C HIS A 253 6.17 -10.98 -18.65
N TYR A 254 5.13 -11.60 -18.09
CA TYR A 254 5.24 -12.71 -17.16
C TYR A 254 6.06 -13.88 -17.74
N GLU A 255 5.81 -14.23 -19.01
CA GLU A 255 6.56 -15.29 -19.71
C GLU A 255 8.04 -14.95 -19.90
N ASP A 256 8.39 -13.67 -20.07
CA ASP A 256 9.80 -13.26 -20.14
C ASP A 256 10.49 -13.48 -18.80
N LEU A 257 9.80 -13.17 -17.69
CA LEU A 257 10.31 -13.36 -16.33
C LEU A 257 10.54 -14.84 -16.01
N LYS A 258 9.71 -15.74 -16.55
CA LYS A 258 9.88 -17.20 -16.41
C LYS A 258 11.14 -17.71 -17.08
N SER A 259 11.50 -17.10 -18.21
CA SER A 259 12.73 -17.45 -18.91
C SER A 259 13.98 -16.98 -18.16
N GLN A 260 13.94 -15.77 -17.60
CA GLN A 260 15.06 -15.17 -16.91
C GLN A 260 14.58 -13.93 -16.11
N PRO A 261 14.99 -13.80 -14.83
CA PRO A 261 14.75 -12.59 -14.05
C PRO A 261 15.19 -11.32 -14.79
N ARG A 262 14.38 -10.26 -14.69
CA ARG A 262 14.67 -8.97 -15.34
C ARG A 262 15.08 -7.96 -14.30
N ARG A 263 16.07 -7.15 -14.65
CA ARG A 263 16.47 -6.02 -13.82
C ARG A 263 15.50 -4.87 -14.02
N VAL A 264 14.96 -4.31 -12.94
CA VAL A 264 13.95 -3.23 -13.00
C VAL A 264 14.50 -1.93 -13.57
N LEU A 265 13.59 -1.07 -14.04
CA LEU A 265 13.86 0.26 -14.56
C LEU A 265 13.96 1.29 -13.42
N THR A 266 14.70 2.36 -13.69
CA THR A 266 14.81 3.48 -12.74
C THR A 266 13.49 4.26 -12.69
N SER A 267 12.83 4.27 -11.53
CA SER A 267 11.53 4.91 -11.32
C SER A 267 11.61 6.07 -10.31
N PRO A 268 10.79 7.14 -10.47
CA PRO A 268 10.75 8.25 -9.53
C PRO A 268 10.07 7.89 -8.19
N HIS A 269 9.49 6.69 -8.09
CA HIS A 269 9.04 6.16 -6.82
C HIS A 269 10.21 5.76 -5.92
N TRP A 270 11.41 5.57 -6.45
CA TRP A 270 12.59 5.24 -5.66
C TRP A 270 13.60 6.38 -5.68
N SER A 271 14.59 6.30 -4.78
CA SER A 271 15.61 7.35 -4.62
C SER A 271 16.95 6.98 -5.26
N GLY A 272 17.08 5.77 -5.80
CA GLY A 272 18.30 5.31 -6.45
C GLY A 272 18.22 5.31 -7.98
N LEU A 273 19.37 5.49 -8.61
CA LEU A 273 19.56 5.36 -10.05
C LEU A 273 20.10 3.97 -10.36
N GLU A 274 19.51 3.29 -11.33
CA GLU A 274 19.83 1.91 -11.68
C GLU A 274 20.14 1.67 -13.16
N PRO A 275 20.78 2.60 -13.91
CA PRO A 275 21.10 2.36 -15.30
C PRO A 275 22.02 1.13 -15.46
N ALA A 276 22.07 0.61 -16.69
CA ALA A 276 22.95 -0.50 -17.04
C ALA A 276 24.40 -0.25 -16.56
N GLY A 277 24.99 -1.25 -15.89
CA GLY A 277 26.36 -1.19 -15.37
C GLY A 277 26.54 -0.46 -14.03
N ARG A 278 25.48 0.12 -13.46
CA ARG A 278 25.51 0.74 -12.12
C ARG A 278 24.82 -0.15 -11.10
N THR A 279 25.25 -0.13 -9.84
CA THR A 279 24.51 -0.76 -8.73
C THR A 279 23.58 0.27 -8.10
N TYR A 280 22.39 -0.15 -7.64
CA TYR A 280 21.52 0.74 -6.88
C TYR A 280 22.27 1.32 -5.68
N ALA A 281 22.10 2.61 -5.47
CA ALA A 281 22.44 3.25 -4.21
C ALA A 281 21.32 4.23 -3.86
N PRO A 282 20.84 4.25 -2.60
CA PRO A 282 19.76 5.12 -2.21
C PRO A 282 20.18 6.59 -2.34
N TRP A 283 19.19 7.44 -2.56
CA TRP A 283 19.33 8.91 -2.66
C TRP A 283 20.20 9.44 -3.79
N THR A 284 20.70 8.62 -4.72
CA THR A 284 21.44 9.13 -5.88
C THR A 284 20.56 10.00 -6.78
N VAL A 285 19.25 9.75 -6.85
CA VAL A 285 18.29 10.67 -7.47
C VAL A 285 18.31 12.03 -6.77
N ASN A 286 18.28 12.04 -5.43
CA ASN A 286 18.29 13.29 -4.67
C ASN A 286 19.60 14.05 -4.83
N ILE A 287 20.74 13.36 -4.74
CA ILE A 287 22.07 13.97 -4.76
C ILE A 287 22.51 14.37 -6.18
N GLU A 288 22.31 13.50 -7.17
CA GLU A 288 22.83 13.72 -8.53
C GLU A 288 21.84 14.41 -9.46
N LYS A 289 20.54 14.16 -9.28
CA LYS A 289 19.47 14.81 -10.07
C LYS A 289 18.84 16.00 -9.34
N LEU A 290 19.28 16.28 -8.10
CA LEU A 290 18.85 17.41 -7.29
C LEU A 290 17.33 17.44 -7.07
N VAL A 291 16.75 16.25 -6.93
CA VAL A 291 15.37 16.07 -6.46
C VAL A 291 15.35 16.26 -4.94
N PRO A 292 14.55 17.19 -4.40
CA PRO A 292 14.48 17.40 -2.95
C PRO A 292 14.09 16.13 -2.19
N PHE A 293 14.58 16.00 -0.96
CA PHE A 293 14.00 15.05 -0.02
C PHE A 293 12.58 15.52 0.34
N ARG A 294 11.65 14.60 0.58
CA ARG A 294 10.26 14.93 0.97
C ARG A 294 10.20 15.23 2.47
N THR A 295 10.92 16.28 2.85
CA THR A 295 11.10 16.76 4.22
C THR A 295 10.78 18.26 4.26
N LEU A 296 10.58 18.82 5.46
CA LEU A 296 10.23 20.24 5.60
C LEU A 296 11.28 21.15 4.95
N SER A 297 12.56 20.80 5.10
CA SER A 297 13.66 21.59 4.52
C SER A 297 13.97 21.23 3.06
N GLY A 298 13.39 20.15 2.52
CA GLY A 298 13.76 19.58 1.22
C GLY A 298 15.13 18.87 1.20
N ARG A 299 15.77 18.68 2.37
CA ARG A 299 17.11 18.10 2.56
C ARG A 299 17.05 16.98 3.61
N ILE A 300 18.19 16.35 3.89
CA ILE A 300 18.30 15.43 5.04
C ILE A 300 18.09 16.26 6.31
N ASP A 301 16.98 16.01 7.00
CA ASP A 301 16.62 16.71 8.24
C ASP A 301 17.37 16.07 9.43
N LEU A 302 18.15 16.89 10.14
CA LEU A 302 18.82 16.51 11.39
C LEU A 302 18.13 17.08 12.62
N TYR A 303 17.20 18.02 12.42
CA TYR A 303 16.45 18.70 13.47
C TYR A 303 14.96 18.54 13.20
N HIS A 304 14.22 18.07 14.20
CA HIS A 304 12.77 17.92 14.13
C HIS A 304 12.09 18.99 15.00
N ASP A 305 11.55 20.02 14.37
CA ASP A 305 10.94 21.18 15.04
C ASP A 305 9.46 20.99 15.42
N HIS A 306 8.88 19.83 15.11
CA HIS A 306 7.52 19.48 15.50
C HIS A 306 7.40 19.36 17.03
N ALA A 307 6.34 19.92 17.62
CA ALA A 307 6.16 20.05 19.07
C ALA A 307 6.34 18.72 19.83
N VAL A 308 5.79 17.61 19.31
CA VAL A 308 6.00 16.27 19.91
C VAL A 308 7.49 15.90 20.00
N TYR A 309 8.29 16.15 18.96
CA TYR A 309 9.72 15.85 19.01
C TYR A 309 10.44 16.75 20.01
N GLN A 310 10.05 18.02 20.10
CA GLN A 310 10.62 18.96 21.07
C GLN A 310 10.29 18.55 22.51
N ASP A 311 9.03 18.24 22.80
CA ASP A 311 8.56 17.86 24.14
C ASP A 311 9.15 16.52 24.61
N LEU A 312 9.38 15.58 23.69
CA LEU A 312 10.01 14.28 23.96
C LEU A 312 11.55 14.33 24.02
N GLY A 313 12.15 15.51 23.85
CA GLY A 313 13.60 15.69 23.80
C GLY A 313 14.27 15.02 22.59
N GLU A 314 13.52 14.83 21.50
CA GLU A 314 13.94 14.20 20.24
C GLU A 314 14.11 15.21 19.10
N GLY A 315 14.16 16.51 19.41
CA GLY A 315 14.46 17.54 18.41
C GLY A 315 15.78 17.30 17.68
N PHE A 316 16.74 16.65 18.34
CA PHE A 316 17.95 16.10 17.74
C PHE A 316 18.11 14.62 18.12
N PRO A 317 18.90 13.83 17.37
CA PRO A 317 19.29 12.49 17.79
C PRO A 317 19.97 12.50 19.16
N VAL A 318 19.44 11.71 20.10
CA VAL A 318 19.95 11.57 21.47
C VAL A 318 20.02 10.10 21.87
N TYR A 319 20.88 9.78 22.84
CA TYR A 319 20.85 8.47 23.48
C TYR A 319 19.59 8.33 24.35
N LYS A 320 18.82 7.26 24.12
CA LYS A 320 17.74 6.83 25.00
C LYS A 320 18.07 5.42 25.53
N PRO A 321 18.16 5.21 26.85
CA PRO A 321 18.34 3.88 27.40
C PRO A 321 17.09 3.02 27.11
N PRO A 322 17.23 1.68 27.12
CA PRO A 322 16.06 0.80 27.12
C PRO A 322 15.09 1.19 28.24
N ILE A 323 13.80 1.14 27.92
CA ILE A 323 12.73 1.42 28.88
C ILE A 323 12.70 0.30 29.92
N ASP A 324 12.58 0.67 31.20
CA ASP A 324 12.33 -0.29 32.27
C ASP A 324 10.82 -0.57 32.36
N THR A 325 10.42 -1.76 31.91
CA THR A 325 9.02 -2.19 31.85
C THR A 325 8.39 -2.39 33.23
N THR A 326 9.19 -2.54 34.28
CA THR A 326 8.71 -2.59 35.67
C THR A 326 8.38 -1.18 36.15
N MET A 327 9.26 -0.22 35.86
CA MET A 327 9.00 1.19 36.21
C MET A 327 7.81 1.76 35.44
N THR A 328 7.64 1.43 34.16
CA THR A 328 6.48 1.90 33.37
C THR A 328 5.18 1.19 33.71
N GLY A 329 5.23 0.13 34.53
CA GLY A 329 4.07 -0.63 34.97
C GLY A 329 3.53 -1.61 33.93
N GLU A 330 4.26 -1.86 32.84
CA GLU A 330 3.90 -2.88 31.85
C GLU A 330 4.09 -4.30 32.40
N LEU A 331 5.14 -4.50 33.21
CA LEU A 331 5.45 -5.77 33.84
C LEU A 331 5.22 -5.69 35.35
N ASP A 332 4.31 -6.51 35.84
CA ASP A 332 4.03 -6.67 37.27
C ASP A 332 4.79 -7.89 37.79
N LEU A 333 5.97 -7.67 38.38
CA LEU A 333 6.85 -8.75 38.86
C LEU A 333 6.20 -9.64 39.93
N ASP A 334 5.15 -9.17 40.60
CA ASP A 334 4.42 -9.96 41.60
C ASP A 334 3.44 -10.97 40.96
N LYS A 335 3.22 -10.88 39.64
CA LYS A 335 2.28 -11.73 38.85
C LYS A 335 2.96 -12.62 37.81
N VAL A 336 4.29 -12.58 37.71
CA VAL A 336 5.12 -13.46 36.87
C VAL A 336 5.73 -14.53 37.76
#